data_AF-A0A2K9DXZ6-F1
#
_entry.id   AF-A0A2K9DXZ6-F1
#
_cell.length_a   1.000
_cell.length_b   1.000
_cell.length_c   1.000
_cell.angle_alpha   90.00
_cell.angle_beta   90.00
_cell.angle_gamma   90.00
#
_symmetry.space_group_name_H-M   'P 1'
#
loop_
_entity.id
_entity.type
_entity.pdbx_description
1 polymer ?
#
loop_
_entity_poly.entity_id
_entity_poly.type
_entity_poly.pdbx_seq_one_letter_code
_entity_poly.pdbx_strand_id
1 'polypeptide(L)'
;MYVGMSSFDASDHPRGQAANAGQFREKANDAPDSELTADVDDEPCNKWMILADRLLDFSKAVERENRRLERAGVDERFTFTHERKVWRDEHGRPWMVEAIELNRPRIAVGDWQFLAQHEKTAAGAIITYQAGSAGERVEGDPSMRCDHCGQFRSRQKVFTLRDRNTGELKQIGSNCLSLFLGTKPEGLWAMAREVGAELRLDEDDDFASGNAKPNAFDGDMLLLATIRQIALDGGEYVSRSKAGMYRTPTAEKVKGQLAVLTSEPPAPAELAEMNAVVDWVGALEPGDEDDYLRNLVAAFTRDDDGELIVYSKHAGLAASAISAYRRHIAREAERQRKEELAKTKLAAFAFNPGESLKDKGLELSVVSMREGHDYGYGAPTHITLLDDDGHVFYWKSTGFLSMPVELADGTGYTFAPSEGCRVRITGGSVKEHRVSDFNGDHETVIWRVKFAPTQQQLDDWESERAAELASLVSSRD
;
A
#
# COMPACT_ATOMS: atom_id res chain seq x y z
N MET A 1 80.76 22.19 14.14
CA MET A 1 79.94 22.67 13.00
C MET A 1 78.88 23.59 13.60
N TYR A 2 79.15 24.88 13.84
CA TYR A 2 79.16 26.01 12.88
C TYR A 2 77.91 25.98 11.98
N VAL A 3 76.81 26.69 12.25
CA VAL A 3 76.53 28.14 12.50
C VAL A 3 76.62 28.98 11.22
N GLY A 4 75.55 29.72 10.88
CA GLY A 4 75.65 30.91 10.03
C GLY A 4 74.36 31.33 9.33
N MET A 5 74.01 32.61 9.49
CA MET A 5 72.80 33.31 9.05
C MET A 5 72.82 33.80 7.58
N SER A 6 71.62 34.20 7.12
CA SER A 6 71.25 35.36 6.28
C SER A 6 71.45 35.41 4.76
N SER A 7 70.31 35.70 4.11
CA SER A 7 70.02 36.63 2.99
C SER A 7 70.52 36.34 1.56
N PHE A 8 69.57 36.22 0.62
CA PHE A 8 69.57 36.85 -0.72
C PHE A 8 68.23 36.51 -1.42
N ASP A 9 67.33 37.46 -1.69
CA ASP A 9 67.23 38.42 -2.81
C ASP A 9 66.33 37.87 -3.95
N ALA A 10 65.18 38.53 -4.15
CA ALA A 10 64.20 38.21 -5.18
C ALA A 10 64.14 39.33 -6.22
N SER A 11 65.31 39.83 -6.63
CA SER A 11 65.49 40.78 -7.72
C SER A 11 65.39 40.15 -9.12
N ASP A 12 64.55 39.12 -9.29
CA ASP A 12 64.05 38.70 -10.61
C ASP A 12 62.78 39.48 -10.97
N HIS A 13 63.05 40.75 -11.30
CA HIS A 13 62.62 41.48 -12.49
C HIS A 13 61.18 41.38 -13.11
N PRO A 14 60.70 42.47 -13.77
CA PRO A 14 59.45 43.13 -13.40
C PRO A 14 58.58 43.58 -14.61
N ARG A 15 57.54 44.37 -14.30
CA ARG A 15 56.97 45.52 -15.04
C ARG A 15 55.64 45.34 -15.79
N GLY A 16 54.72 46.25 -15.43
CA GLY A 16 53.60 46.75 -16.23
C GLY A 16 52.37 47.04 -15.37
N GLN A 17 52.34 48.14 -14.59
CA GLN A 17 51.52 49.35 -14.83
C GLN A 17 50.00 49.10 -14.88
N ALA A 18 49.09 49.87 -14.27
CA ALA A 18 49.09 51.02 -13.36
C ALA A 18 47.60 51.26 -13.02
N ALA A 19 47.25 51.79 -11.84
CA ALA A 19 46.15 52.76 -11.69
C ALA A 19 46.06 53.31 -10.26
N ASN A 20 45.85 54.63 -10.22
CA ASN A 20 45.82 55.48 -9.05
C ASN A 20 44.50 55.39 -8.26
N ALA A 21 44.64 55.72 -6.97
CA ALA A 21 43.72 56.45 -6.09
C ALA A 21 42.28 56.73 -6.59
N GLY A 22 41.32 56.22 -5.83
CA GLY A 22 39.92 56.65 -5.86
C GLY A 22 39.30 56.47 -4.47
N GLN A 23 38.89 57.59 -3.87
CA GLN A 23 38.18 57.69 -2.60
C GLN A 23 36.95 56.77 -2.57
N PHE A 24 36.82 55.90 -1.56
CA PHE A 24 35.54 55.29 -1.25
C PHE A 24 34.71 56.30 -0.45
N ARG A 25 33.72 56.88 -1.13
CA ARG A 25 32.60 57.62 -0.53
C ARG A 25 31.89 56.73 0.48
N GLU A 26 31.66 57.25 1.68
CA GLU A 26 30.54 56.83 2.53
C GLU A 26 29.26 56.92 1.68
N LYS A 27 28.65 55.77 1.38
CA LYS A 27 27.24 55.73 1.02
C LYS A 27 26.48 55.56 2.34
N ALA A 28 25.70 56.58 2.69
CA ALA A 28 24.59 56.40 3.61
C ALA A 28 23.70 55.27 3.07
N ASN A 29 23.58 54.19 3.83
CA ASN A 29 22.55 53.20 3.60
C ASN A 29 21.24 53.80 4.11
N ASP A 30 20.47 54.40 3.21
CA ASP A 30 19.04 54.66 3.42
C ASP A 30 18.26 53.34 3.28
N ALA A 31 18.59 52.35 4.10
CA ALA A 31 17.70 51.24 4.34
C ALA A 31 16.64 51.74 5.34
N PRO A 32 15.33 51.59 5.06
CA PRO A 32 14.33 51.89 6.07
C PRO A 32 14.63 51.00 7.29
N ASP A 33 14.57 51.59 8.49
CA ASP A 33 14.49 50.87 9.77
C ASP A 33 13.22 50.00 9.73
N SER A 34 13.27 48.87 9.02
CA SER A 34 12.35 47.77 9.27
C SER A 34 12.84 47.13 10.55
N GLU A 35 12.19 47.47 11.66
CA GLU A 35 12.20 46.61 12.84
C GLU A 35 11.96 45.19 12.35
N LEU A 36 13.00 44.35 12.42
CA LEU A 36 12.86 42.91 12.35
C LEU A 36 12.05 42.51 13.59
N THR A 37 10.74 42.66 13.52
CA THR A 37 9.83 41.92 14.36
C THR A 37 10.00 40.48 13.92
N ALA A 38 10.89 39.75 14.59
CA ALA A 38 10.76 38.31 14.65
C ALA A 38 9.36 38.08 15.22
N ASP A 39 8.45 37.60 14.38
CA ASP A 39 7.24 36.94 14.86
C ASP A 39 7.73 35.71 15.63
N VAL A 40 8.02 35.92 16.92
CA VAL A 40 8.30 34.86 17.86
C VAL A 40 6.92 34.28 18.15
N ASP A 41 6.54 33.26 17.39
CA ASP A 41 5.46 32.36 17.76
C ASP A 41 5.84 31.73 19.10
N ASP A 42 5.37 32.37 20.17
CA ASP A 42 5.90 32.25 21.53
C ASP A 42 5.23 31.13 22.34
N GLU A 43 4.76 30.09 21.64
CA GLU A 43 4.41 28.82 22.26
C GLU A 43 5.49 27.80 21.91
N PRO A 44 6.30 27.34 22.88
CA PRO A 44 7.11 26.15 22.62
C PRO A 44 6.12 25.07 22.18
N CYS A 45 6.43 24.33 21.13
CA CYS A 45 5.47 23.45 20.50
C CYS A 45 5.48 22.09 21.22
N ASN A 46 4.46 21.78 22.03
CA ASN A 46 4.28 20.44 22.64
C ASN A 46 3.55 19.46 21.72
N LYS A 47 3.20 19.90 20.51
CA LYS A 47 2.44 19.15 19.51
C LYS A 47 3.29 18.89 18.29
N TRP A 48 3.59 17.64 17.99
CA TRP A 48 4.47 17.28 16.88
C TRP A 48 3.75 16.41 15.88
N MET A 49 4.24 16.39 14.66
CA MET A 49 3.87 15.41 13.65
C MET A 49 5.07 14.56 13.31
N ILE A 50 4.87 13.25 13.29
CA ILE A 50 5.87 12.27 12.83
C ILE A 50 5.22 11.30 11.85
N LEU A 51 6.00 10.64 11.00
CA LEU A 51 5.47 9.55 10.16
C LEU A 51 4.95 8.39 11.03
N ALA A 52 3.87 7.75 10.60
CA ALA A 52 3.23 6.68 11.39
C ALA A 52 4.11 5.45 11.67
N ASP A 53 5.10 5.16 10.81
CA ASP A 53 6.10 4.11 11.06
C ASP A 53 7.18 4.51 12.08
N ARG A 54 7.30 5.79 12.41
CA ARG A 54 8.28 6.31 13.38
C ARG A 54 7.77 6.33 14.81
N LEU A 55 6.50 5.99 15.07
CA LEU A 55 5.93 5.97 16.42
C LEU A 55 6.75 5.10 17.39
N LEU A 56 7.23 3.94 16.93
CA LEU A 56 8.05 3.05 17.75
C LEU A 56 9.43 3.66 18.06
N ASP A 57 10.04 4.31 17.08
CA ASP A 57 11.33 4.99 17.25
C ASP A 57 11.19 6.17 18.22
N PHE A 58 10.10 6.92 18.11
CA PHE A 58 9.71 7.98 19.04
C PHE A 58 9.52 7.46 20.46
N SER A 59 8.75 6.37 20.62
CA SER A 59 8.53 5.74 21.93
C SER A 59 9.85 5.32 22.59
N LYS A 60 10.76 4.73 21.82
CA LYS A 60 12.11 4.37 22.28
C LYS A 60 12.95 5.60 22.66
N ALA A 61 12.79 6.71 21.95
CA ALA A 61 13.46 7.97 22.29
C ALA A 61 12.97 8.49 23.66
N VAL A 62 11.65 8.52 23.88
CA VAL A 62 11.03 8.87 25.18
C VAL A 62 11.54 7.96 26.30
N GLU A 63 11.55 6.65 26.10
CA GLU A 63 12.10 5.70 27.08
C GLU A 63 13.58 5.91 27.37
N ARG A 64 14.38 6.23 26.34
CA ARG A 64 15.81 6.51 26.48
C ARG A 64 16.04 7.72 27.36
N GLU A 65 15.28 8.79 27.17
CA GLU A 65 15.37 9.97 28.02
C GLU A 65 14.86 9.70 29.44
N ASN A 66 13.75 8.97 29.61
CA ASN A 66 13.26 8.58 30.93
C ASN A 66 14.26 7.72 31.72
N ARG A 67 14.98 6.80 31.06
CA ARG A 67 16.08 6.04 31.69
C ARG A 67 17.26 6.91 32.11
N ARG A 68 17.53 8.00 31.39
CA ARG A 68 18.57 8.97 31.77
C ARG A 68 18.14 9.76 33.01
N LEU A 69 16.88 10.23 33.04
CA LEU A 69 16.31 10.89 34.21
C LEU A 69 16.34 10.00 35.46
N GLU A 70 15.99 8.72 35.31
CA GLU A 70 16.05 7.75 36.40
C GLU A 70 17.48 7.58 36.96
N ARG A 71 18.49 7.44 36.09
CA ARG A 71 19.90 7.35 36.53
C ARG A 71 20.39 8.62 37.21
N ALA A 72 19.83 9.77 36.85
CA ALA A 72 20.12 11.07 37.46
C ALA A 72 19.40 11.27 38.81
N GLY A 73 18.51 10.37 39.21
CA GLY A 73 17.70 10.51 40.43
C GLY A 73 16.57 11.54 40.31
N VAL A 74 16.10 11.79 39.09
CA VAL A 74 14.93 12.64 38.80
C VAL A 74 13.68 11.76 38.80
N ASP A 75 12.59 12.21 39.42
CA ASP A 75 11.33 11.45 39.51
C ASP A 75 10.36 11.76 38.37
N GLU A 76 10.44 12.97 37.79
CA GLU A 76 9.57 13.37 36.69
C GLU A 76 9.86 12.60 35.39
N ARG A 77 8.82 12.36 34.57
CA ARG A 77 8.91 11.55 33.34
C ARG A 77 8.24 12.23 32.15
N PHE A 78 8.83 12.00 30.98
CA PHE A 78 8.20 12.28 29.71
C PHE A 78 7.11 11.23 29.42
N THR A 79 5.94 11.70 29.02
CA THR A 79 4.78 10.92 28.58
C THR A 79 4.16 11.63 27.39
N PHE A 80 3.60 10.88 26.45
CA PHE A 80 2.95 11.46 25.29
C PHE A 80 1.62 10.77 25.01
N THR A 81 0.70 11.51 24.39
CA THR A 81 -0.45 10.97 23.68
C THR A 81 -0.21 11.07 22.19
N HIS A 82 -0.85 10.21 21.41
CA HIS A 82 -0.78 10.29 19.97
C HIS A 82 -2.12 9.96 19.33
N GLU A 83 -2.36 10.56 18.16
CA GLU A 83 -3.51 10.32 17.32
C GLU A 83 -3.04 10.12 15.89
N ARG A 84 -3.44 9.01 15.27
CA ARG A 84 -3.11 8.74 13.88
C ARG A 84 -4.00 9.57 12.98
N LYS A 85 -3.40 10.23 11.99
CA LYS A 85 -4.11 11.08 11.01
C LYS A 85 -3.61 10.86 9.60
N VAL A 86 -4.41 11.30 8.66
CA VAL A 86 -4.00 11.49 7.27
C VAL A 86 -3.69 12.96 7.08
N TRP A 87 -2.45 13.26 6.72
CA TRP A 87 -2.02 14.59 6.30
C TRP A 87 -1.82 14.61 4.80
N ARG A 88 -2.22 15.70 4.13
CA ARG A 88 -2.04 15.85 2.68
C ARG A 88 -1.03 16.96 2.43
N ASP A 89 -0.07 16.67 1.56
CA ASP A 89 0.90 17.69 1.14
C ASP A 89 0.29 18.69 0.15
N GLU A 90 1.09 19.68 -0.26
CA GLU A 90 0.70 20.71 -1.24
C GLU A 90 0.21 20.16 -2.58
N HIS A 91 0.49 18.89 -2.89
CA HIS A 91 0.07 18.22 -4.12
C HIS A 91 -1.13 17.27 -3.87
N GLY A 92 -1.72 17.32 -2.68
CA GLY A 92 -2.87 16.49 -2.28
C GLY A 92 -2.51 15.04 -1.96
N ARG A 93 -1.22 14.67 -1.91
CA ARG A 93 -0.80 13.28 -1.70
C ARG A 93 -0.92 12.92 -0.22
N PRO A 94 -1.48 11.74 0.12
CA PRO A 94 -1.75 11.38 1.51
C PRO A 94 -0.52 10.79 2.22
N TRP A 95 -0.35 11.19 3.47
CA TRP A 95 0.66 10.71 4.40
C TRP A 95 -0.01 10.25 5.69
N MET A 96 0.30 9.03 6.12
CA MET A 96 -0.07 8.54 7.45
C MET A 96 0.93 9.11 8.47
N VAL A 97 0.42 9.91 9.38
CA VAL A 97 1.18 10.59 10.42
C VAL A 97 0.61 10.29 11.81
N GLU A 98 1.41 10.53 12.84
CA GLU A 98 0.96 10.55 14.23
C GLU A 98 1.11 11.97 14.74
N ALA A 99 -0.01 12.57 15.14
CA ALA A 99 -0.03 13.82 15.88
C ALA A 99 0.29 13.49 17.35
N ILE A 100 1.49 13.85 17.79
CA ILE A 100 2.01 13.60 19.13
C ILE A 100 1.75 14.83 20.00
N GLU A 101 1.23 14.63 21.21
CA GLU A 101 1.26 15.65 22.26
C GLU A 101 2.16 15.16 23.41
N LEU A 102 3.30 15.82 23.60
CA LEU A 102 4.30 15.48 24.61
C LEU A 102 4.11 16.34 25.86
N ASN A 103 4.10 15.72 27.04
CA ASN A 103 4.05 16.47 28.30
C ASN A 103 5.35 17.25 28.55
N ARG A 104 5.28 18.28 29.41
CA ARG A 104 6.45 19.01 29.90
C ARG A 104 6.72 18.70 31.37
N PRO A 105 7.56 17.70 31.68
CA PRO A 105 7.93 17.43 33.06
C PRO A 105 8.67 18.63 33.66
N ARG A 106 8.36 18.96 34.91
CA ARG A 106 9.06 19.99 35.70
C ARG A 106 10.26 19.34 36.37
N ILE A 107 11.36 19.17 35.64
CA ILE A 107 12.52 18.42 36.10
C ILE A 107 13.12 19.04 37.37
N ALA A 108 13.20 18.26 38.45
CA ALA A 108 13.82 18.66 39.70
C ALA A 108 14.84 17.61 40.18
N VAL A 109 15.89 18.09 40.86
CA VAL A 109 16.91 17.25 41.50
C VAL A 109 17.05 17.72 42.96
N GLY A 110 16.56 16.91 43.89
CA GLY A 110 16.43 17.31 45.29
C GLY A 110 15.53 18.54 45.46
N ASP A 111 16.04 19.56 46.13
CA ASP A 111 15.33 20.82 46.38
C ASP A 111 15.39 21.80 45.19
N TRP A 112 16.13 21.49 44.12
CA TRP A 112 16.33 22.42 43.00
C TRP A 112 15.54 22.02 41.76
N GLN A 113 14.68 22.92 41.29
CA GLN A 113 13.93 22.82 40.04
C GLN A 113 14.67 23.54 38.91
N PHE A 114 14.70 22.96 37.71
CA PHE A 114 15.26 23.61 36.53
C PHE A 114 14.26 24.53 35.84
N LEU A 115 14.68 25.76 35.52
CA LEU A 115 13.85 26.77 34.87
C LEU A 115 14.33 27.19 33.49
N ALA A 116 15.64 27.25 33.25
CA ALA A 116 16.15 27.60 31.92
C ALA A 116 17.59 27.14 31.71
N GLN A 117 17.95 26.94 30.44
CA GLN A 117 19.32 26.86 29.97
C GLN A 117 19.64 28.12 29.16
N HIS A 118 20.79 28.72 29.41
CA HIS A 118 21.28 29.87 28.66
C HIS A 118 22.55 29.49 27.92
N GLU A 119 22.59 29.78 26.62
CA GLU A 119 23.73 29.52 25.74
C GLU A 119 24.21 30.82 25.10
N LYS A 120 25.52 31.07 25.20
CA LYS A 120 26.14 32.23 24.58
C LYS A 120 26.55 31.88 23.15
N THR A 121 26.09 32.66 22.18
CA THR A 121 26.46 32.50 20.77
C THR A 121 27.90 32.98 20.52
N ALA A 122 28.46 32.61 19.37
CA ALA A 122 29.78 33.09 18.95
C ALA A 122 29.87 34.63 18.87
N ALA A 123 28.76 35.29 18.52
CA ALA A 123 28.64 36.75 18.48
C ALA A 123 28.41 37.39 19.87
N GLY A 124 28.26 36.58 20.92
CA GLY A 124 28.11 37.04 22.30
C GLY A 124 26.68 37.27 22.78
N ALA A 125 25.67 37.07 21.92
CA ALA A 125 24.26 37.07 22.31
C ALA A 125 23.92 35.85 23.18
N ILE A 126 22.85 35.93 23.99
CA ILE A 126 22.38 34.81 24.80
C ILE A 126 21.08 34.27 24.22
N ILE A 127 21.06 32.96 23.96
CA ILE A 127 19.86 32.19 23.64
C ILE A 127 19.39 31.52 24.92
N THR A 128 18.11 31.68 25.26
CA THR A 128 17.51 31.09 26.45
C THR A 128 16.49 30.04 26.08
N TYR A 129 16.69 28.82 26.57
CA TYR A 129 15.79 27.70 26.45
C TYR A 129 15.03 27.54 27.77
N GLN A 130 13.73 27.84 27.78
CA GLN A 130 12.89 27.76 28.98
C GLN A 130 12.49 26.31 29.29
N ALA A 131 12.38 26.00 30.58
CA ALA A 131 11.94 24.71 31.10
C ALA A 131 10.51 24.79 31.65
N GLY A 132 9.67 23.78 31.34
CA GLY A 132 8.33 23.64 31.92
C GLY A 132 7.19 24.28 31.12
N SER A 133 6.02 24.41 31.77
CA SER A 133 4.77 24.93 31.19
C SER A 133 4.79 26.46 31.05
N ALA A 134 4.17 27.00 30.00
CA ALA A 134 4.10 28.42 29.69
C ALA A 134 3.63 29.27 30.90
N GLY A 135 4.38 30.33 31.23
CA GLY A 135 4.00 31.30 32.28
C GLY A 135 5.15 31.91 33.07
N GLU A 136 6.32 31.27 33.10
CA GLU A 136 7.47 31.77 33.86
C GLU A 136 8.73 31.79 33.00
N ARG A 137 9.04 32.97 32.47
CA ARG A 137 10.26 33.20 31.69
C ARG A 137 11.34 33.70 32.63
N VAL A 138 12.50 33.06 32.58
CA VAL A 138 13.68 33.54 33.29
C VAL A 138 14.72 33.97 32.26
N GLU A 139 15.22 35.20 32.39
CA GLU A 139 16.32 35.68 31.55
C GLU A 139 17.66 35.26 32.14
N GLY A 140 18.61 34.93 31.26
CA GLY A 140 19.96 34.60 31.67
C GLY A 140 20.76 35.85 31.96
N ASP A 141 21.60 35.83 32.99
CA ASP A 141 22.55 36.91 33.23
C ASP A 141 23.55 36.99 32.04
N PRO A 142 23.60 38.12 31.31
CA PRO A 142 24.50 38.36 30.17
C PRO A 142 25.97 38.02 30.42
N SER A 143 26.40 38.09 31.69
CA SER A 143 27.77 37.85 32.11
C SER A 143 28.15 36.36 32.14
N MET A 144 27.19 35.44 32.05
CA MET A 144 27.39 33.98 32.19
C MET A 144 28.11 33.61 33.51
N ARG A 145 27.89 34.42 34.55
CA ARG A 145 28.42 34.18 35.90
C ARG A 145 27.79 32.94 36.52
N CYS A 146 28.58 32.22 37.31
CA CYS A 146 28.12 31.06 38.07
C CYS A 146 28.03 31.43 39.55
N ASP A 147 26.86 31.28 40.17
CA ASP A 147 26.62 31.56 41.58
C ASP A 147 27.31 30.56 42.52
N HIS A 148 27.58 29.34 42.06
CA HIS A 148 28.27 28.35 42.89
C HIS A 148 29.75 28.66 43.10
N CYS A 149 30.48 28.96 42.02
CA CYS A 149 31.93 29.20 42.11
C CYS A 149 32.31 30.69 42.09
N GLY A 150 31.37 31.59 41.79
CA GLY A 150 31.56 33.04 41.72
C GLY A 150 32.45 33.54 40.56
N GLN A 151 33.01 32.64 39.74
CA GLN A 151 34.00 32.98 38.72
C GLN A 151 33.36 33.48 37.42
N PHE A 152 33.87 34.59 36.87
CA PHE A 152 33.60 35.04 35.51
C PHE A 152 34.52 34.30 34.54
N ARG A 153 33.95 33.36 33.78
CA ARG A 153 34.64 32.62 32.72
C ARG A 153 33.83 32.78 31.45
N SER A 154 34.46 32.66 30.29
CA SER A 154 33.81 32.62 28.97
C SER A 154 33.01 31.31 28.76
N ARG A 155 32.11 30.99 29.70
CA ARG A 155 31.26 29.80 29.62
C ARG A 155 30.30 29.97 28.46
N GLN A 156 30.20 28.92 27.66
CA GLN A 156 29.21 28.85 26.60
C GLN A 156 27.83 28.52 27.16
N LYS A 157 27.72 27.85 28.33
CA LYS A 157 26.45 27.34 28.88
C LYS A 157 26.33 27.53 30.39
N VAL A 158 25.17 28.01 30.83
CA VAL A 158 24.75 28.12 32.24
C VAL A 158 23.28 27.73 32.38
N PHE A 159 22.86 27.36 33.59
CA PHE A 159 21.51 26.91 33.91
C PHE A 159 20.94 27.76 35.02
N THR A 160 19.65 28.10 34.94
CA THR A 160 18.95 28.76 36.03
C THR A 160 18.07 27.75 36.77
N LEU A 161 18.30 27.63 38.07
CA LEU A 161 17.60 26.74 38.98
C LEU A 161 16.85 27.54 40.04
N ARG A 162 15.77 26.96 40.54
CA ARG A 162 14.97 27.48 41.64
C ARG A 162 14.98 26.54 42.83
N ASP A 163 15.23 27.08 44.01
CA ASP A 163 14.98 26.38 45.25
C ASP A 163 13.47 26.23 45.46
N ARG A 164 12.99 25.00 45.60
CA ARG A 164 11.57 24.68 45.76
C ARG A 164 11.01 25.08 47.12
N ASN A 165 11.87 25.22 48.13
CA ASN A 165 11.49 25.59 49.49
C ASN A 165 11.48 27.11 49.68
N THR A 166 12.45 27.82 49.09
CA THR A 166 12.64 29.26 49.31
C THR A 166 12.25 30.13 48.11
N GLY A 167 12.17 29.57 46.91
CA GLY A 167 11.97 30.30 45.66
C GLY A 167 13.23 31.00 45.11
N GLU A 168 14.38 30.88 45.79
CA GLU A 168 15.63 31.52 45.39
C GLU A 168 16.08 31.02 44.01
N LEU A 169 16.46 31.95 43.12
CA LEU A 169 17.01 31.64 41.80
C LEU A 169 18.55 31.62 41.85
N LYS A 170 19.16 30.61 41.23
CA LYS A 170 20.62 30.52 41.05
C LYS A 170 21.00 30.16 39.63
N GLN A 171 21.96 30.89 39.08
CA GLN A 171 22.57 30.61 37.79
C GLN A 171 23.86 29.79 38.00
N ILE A 172 23.86 28.54 37.54
CA ILE A 172 24.93 27.58 37.76
C ILE A 172 25.55 27.18 36.42
N GLY A 173 26.88 27.28 36.31
CA GLY A 173 27.60 26.86 35.09
C GLY A 173 27.60 25.34 34.90
N SER A 174 27.63 24.89 33.64
CA SER A 174 27.55 23.45 33.29
C SER A 174 28.52 22.55 34.08
N ASN A 175 29.78 22.99 34.22
CA ASN A 175 30.82 22.22 34.92
C ASN A 175 30.68 22.26 36.45
N CYS A 176 29.96 23.25 36.98
CA CYS A 176 29.70 23.41 38.41
C CYS A 176 28.42 22.70 38.83
N LEU A 177 27.54 22.35 37.88
CA LEU A 177 26.22 21.81 38.14
C LEU A 177 26.27 20.53 38.98
N SER A 178 27.19 19.61 38.67
CA SER A 178 27.31 18.36 39.41
C SER A 178 27.87 18.55 40.83
N LEU A 179 28.75 19.54 41.00
CA LEU A 179 29.28 19.89 42.32
C LEU A 179 28.21 20.59 43.17
N PHE A 180 27.36 21.39 42.55
CA PHE A 180 26.26 22.08 43.21
C PHE A 180 25.14 21.13 43.64
N LEU A 181 24.75 20.20 42.78
CA LEU A 181 23.63 19.27 43.03
C LEU A 181 24.05 17.98 43.76
N GLY A 182 25.35 17.71 43.87
CA GLY A 182 25.86 16.46 44.46
C GLY A 182 25.64 15.21 43.58
N THR A 183 24.99 15.36 42.42
CA THR A 183 24.78 14.31 41.42
C THR A 183 25.15 14.84 40.05
N LYS A 184 25.44 13.95 39.09
CA LYS A 184 25.56 14.32 37.68
C LYS A 184 24.19 14.14 37.04
N PRO A 185 23.44 15.23 36.78
CA PRO A 185 22.16 15.10 36.11
C PRO A 185 22.36 14.91 34.59
N GLU A 186 22.87 13.73 34.23
CA GLU A 186 22.98 13.26 32.85
C GLU A 186 21.56 13.02 32.30
N GLY A 187 21.04 13.96 31.49
CA GLY A 187 19.68 13.89 30.96
C GLY A 187 18.96 15.23 30.92
N LEU A 188 19.42 16.23 31.67
CA LEU A 188 18.93 17.61 31.58
C LEU A 188 19.13 18.26 30.19
N TRP A 189 20.06 17.73 29.41
CA TRP A 189 20.27 18.10 28.02
C TRP A 189 19.01 17.89 27.16
N ALA A 190 18.07 17.06 27.60
CA ALA A 190 16.75 16.88 26.98
C ALA A 190 15.89 18.16 27.00
N MET A 191 16.13 19.10 27.94
CA MET A 191 15.42 20.39 27.97
C MET A 191 15.83 21.30 26.81
N ALA A 192 16.96 21.02 26.14
CA ALA A 192 17.53 21.90 25.12
C ALA A 192 17.45 21.37 23.69
N ARG A 193 17.02 20.13 23.45
CA ARG A 193 17.07 19.53 22.09
C ARG A 193 15.93 18.60 21.68
N GLU A 194 14.76 18.70 22.29
CA GLU A 194 13.50 18.06 21.84
C GLU A 194 13.58 16.51 21.71
N VAL A 195 12.85 15.79 22.56
CA VAL A 195 12.84 14.32 22.54
C VAL A 195 12.45 13.80 21.14
N GLY A 196 13.39 13.22 20.39
CA GLY A 196 13.08 12.74 19.03
C GLY A 196 12.83 13.86 18.02
N ALA A 197 13.42 15.04 18.21
CA ALA A 197 13.38 16.16 17.26
C ALA A 197 13.75 15.74 15.83
N GLU A 198 14.68 14.79 15.70
CA GLU A 198 15.11 14.23 14.41
C GLU A 198 14.03 13.42 13.68
N LEU A 199 12.91 13.13 14.35
CA LEU A 199 11.75 12.44 13.80
C LEU A 199 10.59 13.38 13.47
N ARG A 200 10.69 14.65 13.94
CA ARG A 200 9.70 15.69 13.67
C ARG A 200 9.69 15.93 12.17
N LEU A 201 8.48 16.08 11.64
CA LEU A 201 8.27 16.56 10.29
C LEU A 201 8.25 18.08 10.31
N ASP A 202 9.21 18.70 9.64
CA ASP A 202 9.18 20.14 9.36
C ASP A 202 8.43 20.36 8.04
N GLU A 203 7.38 21.19 8.08
CA GLU A 203 6.41 21.38 6.98
C GLU A 203 7.09 21.75 5.65
N ASP A 204 8.19 22.53 5.71
CA ASP A 204 8.88 23.06 4.53
C ASP A 204 10.03 22.17 4.00
N ASP A 205 10.74 21.40 4.85
CA ASP A 205 11.99 20.73 4.47
C ASP A 205 11.84 19.21 4.25
N ASP A 206 11.02 18.53 5.07
CA ASP A 206 10.96 17.05 5.05
C ASP A 206 10.05 16.50 3.95
N PHE A 207 9.07 17.28 3.50
CA PHE A 207 8.12 16.89 2.45
C PHE A 207 8.47 17.44 1.06
N ALA A 208 9.20 18.56 0.99
CA ALA A 208 9.59 19.23 -0.26
C ALA A 208 10.88 18.69 -0.88
N SER A 209 11.66 17.88 -0.15
CA SER A 209 12.78 17.15 -0.74
C SER A 209 12.26 16.25 -1.87
N GLY A 210 12.63 16.56 -3.12
CA GLY A 210 12.08 15.95 -4.35
C GLY A 210 12.20 14.42 -4.50
N ASN A 211 12.66 13.71 -3.46
CA ASN A 211 12.71 12.25 -3.37
C ASN A 211 11.81 11.65 -2.26
N ALA A 212 11.17 12.47 -1.41
CA ALA A 212 10.25 11.99 -0.39
C ALA A 212 9.00 11.40 -1.06
N LYS A 213 8.77 10.10 -0.88
CA LYS A 213 7.61 9.39 -1.42
C LYS A 213 6.53 9.29 -0.34
N PRO A 214 5.26 9.59 -0.67
CA PRO A 214 4.15 9.36 0.24
C PRO A 214 4.19 7.96 0.83
N ASN A 215 4.00 7.86 2.14
CA ASN A 215 3.93 6.57 2.81
C ASN A 215 2.53 5.94 2.68
N ALA A 216 1.56 6.62 2.05
CA ALA A 216 0.25 6.08 1.75
C ALA A 216 -0.19 6.43 0.32
N PHE A 217 -1.26 5.77 -0.10
CA PHE A 217 -1.92 5.95 -1.37
C PHE A 217 -3.37 6.33 -1.14
N ASP A 218 -3.88 7.15 -2.04
CA ASP A 218 -5.32 7.21 -2.31
C ASP A 218 -5.75 5.81 -2.81
N GLY A 219 -6.68 5.20 -2.09
CA GLY A 219 -7.05 3.82 -2.29
C GLY A 219 -7.80 3.59 -3.59
N ASP A 220 -8.65 4.53 -3.98
CA ASP A 220 -9.41 4.46 -5.23
C ASP A 220 -8.45 4.54 -6.42
N MET A 221 -7.51 5.49 -6.38
CA MET A 221 -6.45 5.61 -7.39
C MET A 221 -5.56 4.35 -7.44
N LEU A 222 -5.24 3.77 -6.29
CA LEU A 222 -4.48 2.51 -6.22
C LEU A 222 -5.25 1.35 -6.89
N LEU A 223 -6.55 1.23 -6.63
CA LEU A 223 -7.39 0.17 -7.20
C LEU A 223 -7.60 0.36 -8.70
N LEU A 224 -7.87 1.58 -9.16
CA LEU A 224 -7.97 1.91 -10.59
C LEU A 224 -6.67 1.60 -11.34
N ALA A 225 -5.53 2.04 -10.79
CA ALA A 225 -4.23 1.72 -11.36
C ALA A 225 -3.98 0.21 -11.38
N THR A 226 -4.48 -0.53 -10.39
CA THR A 226 -4.38 -1.99 -10.37
C THR A 226 -5.21 -2.63 -11.48
N ILE A 227 -6.45 -2.19 -11.71
CA ILE A 227 -7.30 -2.68 -12.81
C ILE A 227 -6.59 -2.48 -14.15
N ARG A 228 -6.07 -1.27 -14.39
CA ARG A 228 -5.31 -0.93 -15.60
C ARG A 228 -4.05 -1.77 -15.75
N GLN A 229 -3.29 -1.94 -14.68
CA GLN A 229 -2.06 -2.73 -14.73
C GLN A 229 -2.35 -4.21 -15.00
N ILE A 230 -3.44 -4.76 -14.47
CA ILE A 230 -3.87 -6.14 -14.79
C ILE A 230 -4.19 -6.27 -16.27
N ALA A 231 -4.85 -5.28 -16.88
CA ALA A 231 -5.11 -5.28 -18.32
C ALA A 231 -3.80 -5.29 -19.14
N LEU A 232 -2.81 -4.47 -18.73
CA LEU A 232 -1.47 -4.46 -19.34
C LEU A 232 -0.70 -5.76 -19.11
N ASP A 233 -0.96 -6.47 -18.02
CA ASP A 233 -0.37 -7.77 -17.68
C ASP A 233 -1.09 -8.97 -18.37
N GLY A 234 -1.92 -8.70 -19.38
CA GLY A 234 -2.64 -9.74 -20.14
C GLY A 234 -3.88 -10.29 -19.42
N GLY A 235 -4.45 -9.54 -18.48
CA GLY A 235 -5.64 -9.91 -17.72
C GLY A 235 -5.36 -10.70 -16.44
N GLU A 236 -4.10 -10.99 -16.11
CA GLU A 236 -3.72 -11.73 -14.90
C GLU A 236 -3.07 -10.81 -13.83
N TYR A 237 -3.53 -10.93 -12.59
CA TYR A 237 -2.82 -10.36 -11.45
C TYR A 237 -1.60 -11.21 -11.06
N VAL A 238 -0.42 -10.58 -11.04
CA VAL A 238 0.84 -11.23 -10.69
C VAL A 238 1.17 -10.99 -9.22
N SER A 239 1.02 -12.05 -8.41
CA SER A 239 1.42 -12.02 -7.00
C SER A 239 2.94 -11.96 -6.84
N ARG A 240 3.40 -11.57 -5.64
CA ARG A 240 4.84 -11.59 -5.30
C ARG A 240 5.45 -12.99 -5.35
N SER A 241 4.67 -14.03 -5.05
CA SER A 241 5.13 -15.43 -5.13
C SER A 241 5.17 -15.98 -6.55
N LYS A 242 4.32 -15.46 -7.46
CA LYS A 242 4.34 -15.79 -8.91
C LYS A 242 5.37 -14.97 -9.68
N ALA A 243 5.85 -13.87 -9.11
CA ALA A 243 6.92 -13.07 -9.67
C ALA A 243 8.26 -13.81 -9.63
N GLY A 244 9.13 -13.50 -10.58
CA GLY A 244 10.45 -14.11 -10.71
C GLY A 244 11.42 -13.15 -11.39
N MET A 245 12.57 -13.65 -11.84
CA MET A 245 13.63 -12.82 -12.43
C MET A 245 13.16 -11.93 -13.60
N TYR A 246 12.17 -12.40 -14.36
CA TYR A 246 11.66 -11.71 -15.56
C TYR A 246 10.24 -11.19 -15.42
N ARG A 247 9.61 -11.36 -14.25
CA ARG A 247 8.20 -10.99 -14.04
C ARG A 247 8.06 -10.20 -12.75
N THR A 248 7.82 -8.91 -12.87
CA THR A 248 7.59 -8.00 -11.74
C THR A 248 6.17 -8.18 -11.18
N PRO A 249 5.97 -8.21 -9.85
CA PRO A 249 4.63 -8.24 -9.26
C PRO A 249 3.79 -7.04 -9.70
N THR A 250 2.50 -7.25 -9.96
CA THR A 250 1.57 -6.20 -10.43
C THR A 250 1.57 -5.00 -9.47
N ALA A 251 1.48 -5.25 -8.16
CA ALA A 251 1.50 -4.18 -7.15
C ALA A 251 2.78 -3.33 -7.15
N GLU A 252 3.94 -3.89 -7.53
CA GLU A 252 5.18 -3.11 -7.59
C GLU A 252 5.17 -2.16 -8.79
N LYS A 253 4.65 -2.62 -9.94
CA LYS A 253 4.45 -1.78 -11.12
C LYS A 253 3.47 -0.64 -10.82
N VAL A 254 2.34 -0.96 -10.18
CA VAL A 254 1.33 0.02 -9.76
C VAL A 254 1.96 1.11 -8.90
N LYS A 255 2.72 0.76 -7.84
CA LYS A 255 3.40 1.75 -6.99
C LYS A 255 4.38 2.64 -7.77
N GLY A 256 5.11 2.07 -8.73
CA GLY A 256 6.08 2.80 -9.54
C GLY A 256 5.46 3.66 -10.64
N GLN A 257 4.23 3.36 -11.05
CA GLN A 257 3.57 3.94 -12.22
C GLN A 257 2.21 4.58 -11.89
N LEU A 258 1.88 4.77 -10.61
CA LEU A 258 0.56 5.24 -10.18
C LEU A 258 0.12 6.51 -10.92
N ALA A 259 0.98 7.53 -10.98
CA ALA A 259 0.68 8.78 -11.68
C ALA A 259 0.44 8.60 -13.19
N VAL A 260 1.16 7.68 -13.83
CA VAL A 260 0.98 7.37 -15.26
C VAL A 260 -0.31 6.58 -15.48
N LEU A 261 -0.60 5.62 -14.60
CA LEU A 261 -1.79 4.77 -14.68
C LEU A 261 -3.07 5.52 -14.31
N THR A 262 -2.99 6.69 -13.69
CA THR A 262 -4.16 7.49 -13.23
C THR A 262 -4.21 8.88 -13.86
N SER A 263 -3.37 9.16 -14.86
CA SER A 263 -3.35 10.44 -15.56
C SER A 263 -4.62 10.69 -16.39
N GLU A 264 -5.23 9.62 -16.89
CA GLU A 264 -6.49 9.66 -17.63
C GLU A 264 -7.67 9.37 -16.69
N PRO A 265 -8.81 10.06 -16.85
CA PRO A 265 -10.03 9.76 -16.10
C PRO A 265 -10.43 8.29 -16.18
N PRO A 266 -10.98 7.68 -15.11
CA PRO A 266 -11.44 6.30 -15.15
C PRO A 266 -12.59 6.12 -16.14
N ALA A 267 -12.53 5.06 -16.93
CA ALA A 267 -13.66 4.64 -17.74
C ALA A 267 -14.81 4.15 -16.83
N PRO A 268 -16.09 4.28 -17.24
CA PRO A 268 -17.23 3.87 -16.41
C PRO A 268 -17.16 2.42 -15.90
N ALA A 269 -16.62 1.51 -16.71
CA ALA A 269 -16.43 0.11 -16.32
C ALA A 269 -15.36 -0.07 -15.24
N GLU A 270 -14.27 0.71 -15.29
CA GLU A 270 -13.20 0.67 -14.28
C GLU A 270 -13.73 1.18 -12.93
N LEU A 271 -14.49 2.27 -12.96
CA LEU A 271 -15.11 2.85 -11.76
C LEU A 271 -16.14 1.89 -11.14
N ALA A 272 -16.98 1.26 -11.98
CA ALA A 272 -17.94 0.27 -11.51
C ALA A 272 -17.26 -0.95 -10.86
N GLU A 273 -16.17 -1.45 -11.46
CA GLU A 273 -15.40 -2.56 -10.88
C GLU A 273 -14.73 -2.16 -9.56
N MET A 274 -14.10 -0.98 -9.52
CA MET A 274 -13.49 -0.45 -8.31
C MET A 274 -14.50 -0.32 -7.16
N ASN A 275 -15.64 0.31 -7.41
CA ASN A 275 -16.70 0.47 -6.42
C ASN A 275 -17.20 -0.89 -5.92
N ALA A 276 -17.43 -1.84 -6.83
CA ALA A 276 -17.85 -3.18 -6.44
C ALA A 276 -16.82 -3.92 -5.57
N VAL A 277 -15.51 -3.68 -5.80
CA VAL A 277 -14.45 -4.21 -4.94
C VAL A 277 -14.48 -3.57 -3.56
N VAL A 278 -14.62 -2.24 -3.49
CA VAL A 278 -14.71 -1.50 -2.22
C VAL A 278 -15.92 -1.94 -1.41
N ASP A 279 -17.09 -2.03 -2.04
CA ASP A 279 -18.33 -2.50 -1.43
C ASP A 279 -18.20 -3.95 -0.96
N TRP A 280 -17.63 -4.82 -1.80
CA TRP A 280 -17.39 -6.21 -1.43
C TRP A 280 -16.49 -6.32 -0.21
N VAL A 281 -15.35 -5.61 -0.17
CA VAL A 281 -14.44 -5.62 0.99
C VAL A 281 -15.14 -5.05 2.23
N GLY A 282 -15.92 -3.98 2.10
CA GLY A 282 -16.68 -3.39 3.19
C GLY A 282 -17.78 -4.28 3.76
N ALA A 283 -18.30 -5.21 2.96
CA ALA A 283 -19.31 -6.18 3.36
C ALA A 283 -18.73 -7.51 3.87
N LEU A 284 -17.40 -7.68 3.87
CA LEU A 284 -16.78 -8.89 4.39
C LEU A 284 -16.96 -8.97 5.91
N GLU A 285 -17.38 -10.15 6.38
CA GLU A 285 -17.32 -10.56 7.78
C GLU A 285 -16.31 -11.71 7.92
N PRO A 286 -14.99 -11.40 8.06
CA PRO A 286 -13.98 -12.43 8.16
C PRO A 286 -14.17 -13.25 9.45
N GLY A 287 -14.24 -14.57 9.31
CA GLY A 287 -14.16 -15.47 10.47
C GLY A 287 -12.77 -15.44 11.12
N ASP A 288 -12.68 -15.98 12.33
CA ASP A 288 -11.43 -15.98 13.13
C ASP A 288 -10.24 -16.67 12.43
N GLU A 289 -10.52 -17.60 11.51
CA GLU A 289 -9.49 -18.38 10.79
C GLU A 289 -9.07 -17.80 9.43
N ASP A 290 -9.72 -16.72 8.94
CA ASP A 290 -9.39 -16.13 7.62
C ASP A 290 -8.49 -14.89 7.76
N ASP A 291 -7.22 -15.14 8.03
CA ASP A 291 -6.20 -14.10 8.16
C ASP A 291 -6.06 -13.20 6.92
N TYR A 292 -6.31 -13.74 5.72
CA TYR A 292 -6.23 -12.94 4.50
C TYR A 292 -7.34 -11.89 4.46
N LEU A 293 -8.61 -12.31 4.65
CA LEU A 293 -9.74 -11.38 4.61
C LEU A 293 -9.68 -10.37 5.76
N ARG A 294 -9.27 -10.78 6.96
CA ARG A 294 -9.04 -9.87 8.09
C ARG A 294 -8.02 -8.78 7.76
N ASN A 295 -6.87 -9.18 7.21
CA ASN A 295 -5.84 -8.22 6.81
C ASN A 295 -6.31 -7.34 5.65
N LEU A 296 -7.13 -7.87 4.74
CA LEU A 296 -7.66 -7.12 3.60
C LEU A 296 -8.61 -6.01 4.07
N VAL A 297 -9.56 -6.34 4.93
CA VAL A 297 -10.48 -5.37 5.55
C VAL A 297 -9.67 -4.31 6.32
N ALA A 298 -8.68 -4.73 7.12
CA ALA A 298 -7.84 -3.80 7.88
C ALA A 298 -6.99 -2.87 6.98
N ALA A 299 -6.63 -3.30 5.77
CA ALA A 299 -5.87 -2.49 4.82
C ALA A 299 -6.73 -1.41 4.13
N PHE A 300 -8.05 -1.56 4.12
CA PHE A 300 -9.02 -0.60 3.58
C PHE A 300 -9.45 0.37 4.69
N THR A 301 -8.53 1.23 5.10
CA THR A 301 -8.80 2.26 6.12
C THR A 301 -9.46 3.47 5.48
N ARG A 302 -10.40 4.11 6.17
CA ARG A 302 -10.95 5.41 5.76
C ARG A 302 -10.36 6.52 6.63
N ASP A 303 -10.09 7.67 6.04
CA ASP A 303 -9.73 8.88 6.80
C ASP A 303 -10.97 9.57 7.39
N ASP A 304 -10.76 10.70 8.06
CA ASP A 304 -11.82 11.47 8.74
C ASP A 304 -12.89 12.00 7.76
N ASP A 305 -12.52 12.19 6.49
CA ASP A 305 -13.42 12.61 5.42
C ASP A 305 -14.13 11.41 4.74
N GLY A 306 -13.81 10.19 5.17
CA GLY A 306 -14.37 8.95 4.63
C GLY A 306 -13.66 8.42 3.39
N GLU A 307 -12.55 9.04 2.97
CA GLU A 307 -11.80 8.65 1.77
C GLU A 307 -10.99 7.38 2.05
N LEU A 308 -10.90 6.49 1.05
CA LEU A 308 -10.15 5.25 1.19
C LEU A 308 -8.64 5.54 1.15
N ILE A 309 -7.92 5.16 2.19
CA ILE A 309 -6.48 5.36 2.32
C ILE A 309 -5.78 4.03 2.58
N VAL A 310 -4.74 3.76 1.78
CA VAL A 310 -3.97 2.52 1.85
C VAL A 310 -2.51 2.83 2.17
N TYR A 311 -1.99 2.32 3.29
CA TYR A 311 -0.56 2.42 3.59
C TYR A 311 0.24 1.74 2.46
N SER A 312 1.27 2.40 1.94
CA SER A 312 2.19 1.88 0.92
C SER A 312 2.72 0.46 1.18
N LYS A 313 2.98 0.09 2.44
CA LYS A 313 3.39 -1.28 2.82
C LYS A 313 2.27 -2.33 2.64
N HIS A 314 1.02 -1.91 2.64
CA HIS A 314 -0.18 -2.74 2.44
C HIS A 314 -0.71 -2.66 0.99
N ALA A 315 -0.12 -1.83 0.12
CA ALA A 315 -0.58 -1.66 -1.26
C ALA A 315 -0.65 -2.98 -2.04
N GLY A 316 0.26 -3.92 -1.80
CA GLY A 316 0.21 -5.24 -2.44
C GLY A 316 -0.95 -6.12 -1.99
N LEU A 317 -1.42 -5.94 -0.76
CA LEU A 317 -2.61 -6.61 -0.25
C LEU A 317 -3.87 -5.97 -0.83
N ALA A 318 -3.96 -4.64 -0.81
CA ALA A 318 -5.10 -3.91 -1.39
C ALA A 318 -5.23 -4.16 -2.90
N ALA A 319 -4.13 -4.13 -3.65
CA ALA A 319 -4.13 -4.46 -5.08
C ALA A 319 -4.60 -5.91 -5.35
N SER A 320 -4.36 -6.85 -4.43
CA SER A 320 -4.84 -8.22 -4.58
C SER A 320 -6.37 -8.34 -4.50
N ALA A 321 -7.06 -7.34 -3.95
CA ALA A 321 -8.51 -7.31 -3.82
C ALA A 321 -9.22 -7.47 -5.17
N ILE A 322 -8.72 -6.80 -6.22
CA ILE A 322 -9.29 -6.90 -7.58
C ILE A 322 -9.36 -8.37 -8.03
N SER A 323 -8.23 -9.08 -7.89
CA SER A 323 -8.14 -10.48 -8.29
C SER A 323 -8.97 -11.41 -7.38
N ALA A 324 -9.06 -11.09 -6.09
CA ALA A 324 -9.88 -11.84 -5.14
C ALA A 324 -11.38 -11.68 -5.42
N TYR A 325 -11.83 -10.45 -5.70
CA TYR A 325 -13.19 -10.13 -6.10
C TYR A 325 -13.58 -10.83 -7.40
N ARG A 326 -12.74 -10.76 -8.44
CA ARG A 326 -12.97 -11.49 -9.71
C ARG A 326 -13.12 -13.00 -9.51
N ARG A 327 -12.34 -13.61 -8.59
CA ARG A 327 -12.52 -15.02 -8.22
C ARG A 327 -13.78 -15.27 -7.39
N HIS A 328 -14.19 -14.31 -6.58
CA HIS A 328 -15.44 -14.40 -5.82
C HIS A 328 -16.64 -14.44 -6.77
N ILE A 329 -16.78 -13.44 -7.65
CA ILE A 329 -17.89 -13.39 -8.62
C ILE A 329 -17.91 -14.60 -9.55
N ALA A 330 -16.74 -15.10 -9.99
CA ALA A 330 -16.67 -16.29 -10.85
C ALA A 330 -17.19 -17.54 -10.11
N ARG A 331 -16.84 -17.71 -8.83
CA ARG A 331 -17.36 -18.81 -8.00
C ARG A 331 -18.86 -18.67 -7.75
N GLU A 332 -19.36 -17.45 -7.55
CA GLU A 332 -20.79 -17.22 -7.35
C GLU A 332 -21.58 -17.50 -8.63
N ALA A 333 -21.10 -17.06 -9.79
CA ALA A 333 -21.69 -17.37 -11.08
C ALA A 333 -21.68 -18.88 -11.36
N GLU A 334 -20.58 -19.58 -11.05
CA GLU A 334 -20.50 -21.03 -11.18
C GLU A 334 -21.51 -21.73 -10.24
N ARG A 335 -21.64 -21.27 -9.00
CA ARG A 335 -22.63 -21.77 -8.03
C ARG A 335 -24.05 -21.56 -8.53
N GLN A 336 -24.39 -20.36 -8.97
CA GLN A 336 -25.71 -20.03 -9.54
C GLN A 336 -26.01 -20.89 -10.77
N ARG A 337 -25.06 -21.02 -11.71
CA ARG A 337 -25.21 -21.91 -12.87
C ARG A 337 -25.49 -23.35 -12.45
N LYS A 338 -24.78 -23.86 -11.43
CA LYS A 338 -25.02 -25.22 -10.90
C LYS A 338 -26.37 -25.36 -10.23
N GLU A 339 -26.83 -24.35 -9.48
CA GLU A 339 -28.14 -24.35 -8.83
C GLU A 339 -29.30 -24.25 -9.83
N GLU A 340 -29.20 -23.38 -10.83
CA GLU A 340 -30.18 -23.28 -11.92
C GLU A 340 -30.26 -24.59 -12.70
N LEU A 341 -29.10 -25.17 -13.03
CA LEU A 341 -29.02 -26.47 -13.66
C LEU A 341 -29.59 -27.59 -12.78
N ALA A 342 -29.42 -27.53 -11.46
CA ALA A 342 -30.02 -28.51 -10.57
C ALA A 342 -31.56 -28.43 -10.58
N LYS A 343 -32.13 -27.23 -10.71
CA LYS A 343 -33.58 -27.02 -10.80
C LYS A 343 -34.18 -27.54 -12.10
N THR A 344 -33.43 -27.57 -13.18
CA THR A 344 -33.91 -28.10 -14.47
C THR A 344 -33.88 -29.63 -14.54
N LYS A 345 -33.18 -30.31 -13.64
CA LYS A 345 -33.07 -31.78 -13.65
C LYS A 345 -34.33 -32.44 -13.09
N LEU A 346 -34.87 -33.37 -13.85
CA LEU A 346 -35.98 -34.22 -13.45
C LEU A 346 -35.44 -35.47 -12.73
N ALA A 347 -36.04 -35.80 -11.59
CA ALA A 347 -35.76 -37.04 -10.84
C ALA A 347 -36.46 -38.26 -11.48
N ALA A 348 -36.25 -38.46 -12.79
CA ALA A 348 -36.83 -39.54 -13.56
C ALA A 348 -35.87 -39.99 -14.68
N PHE A 349 -36.04 -41.22 -15.15
CA PHE A 349 -35.26 -41.76 -16.27
C PHE A 349 -36.04 -41.60 -17.58
N ALA A 350 -35.37 -41.20 -18.66
CA ALA A 350 -36.02 -40.91 -19.94
C ALA A 350 -36.50 -42.16 -20.68
N PHE A 351 -35.76 -43.27 -20.58
CA PHE A 351 -35.97 -44.50 -21.34
C PHE A 351 -35.62 -45.73 -20.52
N ASN A 352 -36.13 -46.91 -20.88
CA ASN A 352 -35.87 -48.14 -20.13
C ASN A 352 -34.50 -48.78 -20.47
N PRO A 353 -33.84 -49.50 -19.54
CA PRO A 353 -32.61 -50.22 -19.85
C PRO A 353 -32.79 -51.20 -21.01
N GLY A 354 -31.82 -51.23 -21.93
CA GLY A 354 -31.86 -52.04 -23.15
C GLY A 354 -32.58 -51.38 -24.33
N GLU A 355 -33.26 -50.25 -24.14
CA GLU A 355 -33.94 -49.55 -25.22
C GLU A 355 -32.96 -48.93 -26.22
N SER A 356 -33.28 -49.03 -27.52
CA SER A 356 -32.51 -48.40 -28.59
C SER A 356 -32.83 -46.91 -28.69
N LEU A 357 -31.79 -46.08 -28.77
CA LEU A 357 -31.90 -44.63 -28.98
C LEU A 357 -31.98 -44.25 -30.46
N LYS A 358 -31.80 -45.23 -31.35
CA LYS A 358 -31.94 -45.01 -32.80
C LYS A 358 -33.35 -44.53 -33.13
N ASP A 359 -33.44 -43.54 -34.02
CA ASP A 359 -34.70 -42.98 -34.53
C ASP A 359 -35.59 -42.30 -33.47
N LYS A 360 -35.04 -42.00 -32.28
CA LYS A 360 -35.73 -41.26 -31.21
C LYS A 360 -35.70 -39.74 -31.37
N GLY A 361 -34.91 -39.21 -32.31
CA GLY A 361 -34.84 -37.76 -32.59
C GLY A 361 -34.32 -36.93 -31.41
N LEU A 362 -33.46 -37.50 -30.57
CA LEU A 362 -32.99 -36.84 -29.34
C LEU A 362 -31.96 -35.75 -29.66
N GLU A 363 -32.25 -34.53 -29.24
CA GLU A 363 -31.29 -33.43 -29.18
C GLU A 363 -31.04 -33.09 -27.72
N LEU A 364 -29.78 -33.26 -27.28
CA LEU A 364 -29.40 -33.13 -25.88
C LEU A 364 -28.40 -31.99 -25.73
N SER A 365 -28.53 -31.22 -24.66
CA SER A 365 -27.56 -30.19 -24.27
C SER A 365 -26.41 -30.83 -23.51
N VAL A 366 -25.17 -30.53 -23.91
CA VAL A 366 -23.95 -30.96 -23.21
C VAL A 366 -23.73 -30.04 -22.01
N VAL A 367 -23.93 -30.58 -20.82
CA VAL A 367 -23.92 -29.79 -19.58
C VAL A 367 -22.58 -29.86 -18.86
N SER A 368 -21.93 -31.02 -18.90
CA SER A 368 -20.61 -31.21 -18.31
C SER A 368 -19.79 -32.20 -19.13
N MET A 369 -18.51 -31.91 -19.30
CA MET A 369 -17.51 -32.81 -19.89
C MET A 369 -16.29 -32.85 -19.00
N ARG A 370 -15.94 -34.04 -18.51
CA ARG A 370 -14.80 -34.25 -17.62
C ARG A 370 -13.92 -35.37 -18.15
N GLU A 371 -12.64 -35.09 -18.26
CA GLU A 371 -11.65 -36.12 -18.60
C GLU A 371 -11.45 -37.04 -17.40
N GLY A 372 -11.56 -38.34 -17.63
CA GLY A 372 -11.32 -39.38 -16.63
C GLY A 372 -9.84 -39.59 -16.38
N HIS A 373 -9.52 -40.50 -15.46
CA HIS A 373 -8.13 -40.88 -15.22
C HIS A 373 -7.61 -41.73 -16.38
N ASP A 374 -6.46 -41.35 -16.96
CA ASP A 374 -5.77 -42.20 -17.94
C ASP A 374 -5.01 -43.32 -17.22
N TYR A 375 -5.26 -44.56 -17.61
CA TYR A 375 -4.55 -45.75 -17.12
C TYR A 375 -3.59 -46.32 -18.17
N GLY A 376 -3.19 -45.52 -19.17
CA GLY A 376 -2.29 -45.90 -20.26
C GLY A 376 -3.00 -46.36 -21.54
N TYR A 377 -4.31 -46.09 -21.66
CA TYR A 377 -5.15 -46.47 -22.82
C TYR A 377 -5.95 -45.29 -23.40
N GLY A 378 -5.65 -44.07 -22.95
CA GLY A 378 -6.42 -42.87 -23.22
C GLY A 378 -7.50 -42.66 -22.16
N ALA A 379 -7.59 -41.43 -21.64
CA ALA A 379 -8.61 -41.06 -20.66
C ALA A 379 -10.01 -41.09 -21.29
N PRO A 380 -11.00 -41.81 -20.71
CA PRO A 380 -12.37 -41.70 -21.15
C PRO A 380 -12.93 -40.33 -20.80
N THR A 381 -13.77 -39.74 -21.65
CA THR A 381 -14.51 -38.52 -21.30
C THR A 381 -15.85 -38.90 -20.67
N HIS A 382 -16.13 -38.33 -19.51
CA HIS A 382 -17.40 -38.42 -18.81
C HIS A 382 -18.27 -37.24 -19.20
N ILE A 383 -19.41 -37.50 -19.82
CA ILE A 383 -20.30 -36.49 -20.38
C ILE A 383 -21.65 -36.59 -19.69
N THR A 384 -22.15 -35.46 -19.19
CA THR A 384 -23.50 -35.31 -18.69
C THR A 384 -24.30 -34.49 -19.70
N LEU A 385 -25.43 -35.02 -20.14
CA LEU A 385 -26.33 -34.38 -21.09
C LEU A 385 -27.71 -34.20 -20.47
N LEU A 386 -28.47 -33.24 -20.99
CA LEU A 386 -29.83 -32.93 -20.56
C LEU A 386 -30.74 -32.82 -21.79
N ASP A 387 -31.94 -33.38 -21.75
CA ASP A 387 -32.97 -33.09 -22.75
C ASP A 387 -33.78 -31.83 -22.37
N ASP A 388 -34.71 -31.42 -23.24
CA ASP A 388 -35.57 -30.25 -22.99
C ASP A 388 -36.58 -30.49 -21.84
N ASP A 389 -36.86 -31.75 -21.48
CA ASP A 389 -37.76 -32.15 -20.39
C ASP A 389 -37.05 -32.27 -19.03
N GLY A 390 -35.72 -32.11 -19.00
CA GLY A 390 -34.90 -32.15 -17.80
C GLY A 390 -34.36 -33.54 -17.42
N HIS A 391 -34.57 -34.58 -18.23
CA HIS A 391 -33.97 -35.88 -17.96
C HIS A 391 -32.45 -35.85 -18.15
N VAL A 392 -31.75 -36.48 -17.22
CA VAL A 392 -30.29 -36.54 -17.24
C VAL A 392 -29.82 -37.79 -17.95
N PHE A 393 -28.91 -37.61 -18.90
CA PHE A 393 -28.20 -38.71 -19.57
C PHE A 393 -26.73 -38.68 -19.21
N TYR A 394 -26.17 -39.86 -18.98
CA TYR A 394 -24.74 -40.01 -18.70
C TYR A 394 -24.10 -40.88 -19.77
N TRP A 395 -23.02 -40.37 -20.37
CA TRP A 395 -22.24 -41.06 -21.38
C TRP A 395 -20.76 -41.07 -21.02
N LYS A 396 -20.19 -42.28 -20.91
CA LYS A 396 -18.75 -42.49 -20.86
C LYS A 396 -18.23 -42.79 -22.27
N SER A 397 -17.42 -41.90 -22.84
CA SER A 397 -16.77 -42.12 -24.13
C SER A 397 -15.60 -43.09 -23.98
N THR A 398 -15.26 -43.79 -25.06
CA THR A 398 -14.13 -44.73 -25.14
C THR A 398 -13.05 -44.26 -26.13
N GLY A 399 -13.10 -43.00 -26.58
CA GLY A 399 -12.19 -42.44 -27.59
C GLY A 399 -12.48 -40.98 -27.90
N PHE A 400 -11.80 -40.44 -28.92
CA PHE A 400 -11.93 -39.05 -29.37
C PHE A 400 -13.39 -38.69 -29.72
N LEU A 401 -13.90 -37.65 -29.09
CA LEU A 401 -15.23 -37.09 -29.31
C LEU A 401 -15.20 -36.10 -30.47
N SER A 402 -14.96 -36.62 -31.66
CA SER A 402 -14.98 -35.82 -32.88
C SER A 402 -15.44 -36.65 -34.06
N MET A 403 -16.11 -36.03 -35.02
CA MET A 403 -16.46 -36.67 -36.29
C MET A 403 -16.33 -35.72 -37.47
N PRO A 404 -15.93 -36.24 -38.64
CA PRO A 404 -15.99 -35.47 -39.88
C PRO A 404 -17.45 -35.25 -40.27
N VAL A 405 -17.74 -34.05 -40.75
CA VAL A 405 -19.03 -33.62 -41.28
C VAL A 405 -18.76 -33.04 -42.66
N GLU A 406 -19.43 -33.54 -43.69
CA GLU A 406 -19.33 -33.00 -45.05
C GLU A 406 -20.53 -32.10 -45.31
N LEU A 407 -20.29 -30.85 -45.70
CA LEU A 407 -21.34 -29.90 -46.09
C LEU A 407 -21.78 -30.13 -47.54
N ALA A 408 -22.88 -29.50 -47.94
CA ALA A 408 -23.44 -29.63 -49.28
C ALA A 408 -22.48 -29.22 -50.42
N ASP A 409 -21.50 -28.36 -50.13
CA ASP A 409 -20.47 -27.90 -51.07
C ASP A 409 -19.25 -28.83 -51.18
N GLY A 410 -19.24 -29.94 -50.43
CA GLY A 410 -18.12 -30.90 -50.35
C GLY A 410 -17.01 -30.50 -49.38
N THR A 411 -17.17 -29.42 -48.60
CA THR A 411 -16.21 -29.03 -47.57
C THR A 411 -16.35 -29.93 -46.33
N GLY A 412 -15.22 -30.42 -45.82
CA GLY A 412 -15.17 -31.21 -44.59
C GLY A 412 -14.91 -30.36 -43.34
N TYR A 413 -15.81 -30.45 -42.36
CA TYR A 413 -15.67 -29.91 -41.01
C TYR A 413 -15.42 -31.03 -40.01
N THR A 414 -14.88 -30.70 -38.84
CA THR A 414 -14.79 -31.62 -37.70
C THR A 414 -15.71 -31.13 -36.61
N PHE A 415 -16.76 -31.89 -36.31
CA PHE A 415 -17.63 -31.61 -35.17
C PHE A 415 -17.08 -32.29 -33.92
N ALA A 416 -16.80 -31.51 -32.88
CA ALA A 416 -16.45 -31.99 -31.56
C ALA A 416 -17.38 -31.37 -30.51
N PRO A 417 -18.17 -32.16 -29.76
CA PRO A 417 -19.02 -31.63 -28.70
C PRO A 417 -18.21 -30.94 -27.61
N SER A 418 -18.73 -29.82 -27.10
CA SER A 418 -18.18 -29.05 -25.97
C SER A 418 -19.29 -28.68 -24.98
N GLU A 419 -18.92 -28.29 -23.76
CA GLU A 419 -19.91 -27.81 -22.79
C GLU A 419 -20.69 -26.61 -23.33
N GLY A 420 -22.02 -26.61 -23.16
CA GLY A 420 -22.94 -25.59 -23.68
C GLY A 420 -23.46 -25.86 -25.09
N CYS A 421 -22.88 -26.81 -25.82
CA CYS A 421 -23.34 -27.21 -27.15
C CYS A 421 -24.57 -28.14 -27.08
N ARG A 422 -25.45 -28.11 -28.09
CA ARG A 422 -26.42 -29.19 -28.33
C ARG A 422 -25.83 -30.27 -29.24
N VAL A 423 -26.25 -31.51 -29.03
CA VAL A 423 -25.84 -32.66 -29.83
C VAL A 423 -27.05 -33.52 -30.17
N ARG A 424 -27.13 -33.97 -31.43
CA ARG A 424 -28.15 -34.92 -31.87
C ARG A 424 -27.67 -36.34 -31.66
N ILE A 425 -28.44 -37.17 -30.98
CA ILE A 425 -28.15 -38.60 -30.81
C ILE A 425 -28.77 -39.38 -31.96
N THR A 426 -27.92 -39.97 -32.82
CA THR A 426 -28.32 -40.71 -34.02
C THR A 426 -28.35 -42.23 -33.79
N GLY A 427 -27.83 -42.70 -32.65
CA GLY A 427 -27.87 -44.10 -32.28
C GLY A 427 -27.21 -44.39 -30.92
N GLY A 428 -27.34 -45.63 -30.49
CA GLY A 428 -26.88 -46.08 -29.17
C GLY A 428 -28.00 -46.82 -28.44
N SER A 429 -27.75 -47.17 -27.18
CA SER A 429 -28.75 -47.82 -26.35
C SER A 429 -28.64 -47.36 -24.90
N VAL A 430 -29.73 -47.52 -24.15
CA VAL A 430 -29.71 -47.36 -22.70
C VAL A 430 -29.02 -48.59 -22.10
N LYS A 431 -27.99 -48.36 -21.31
CA LYS A 431 -27.25 -49.41 -20.60
C LYS A 431 -27.96 -49.79 -19.31
N GLU A 432 -28.24 -48.79 -18.47
CA GLU A 432 -28.79 -48.96 -17.13
C GLU A 432 -29.39 -47.66 -16.61
N HIS A 433 -30.18 -47.77 -15.56
CA HIS A 433 -30.58 -46.64 -14.71
C HIS A 433 -29.62 -46.54 -13.56
N ARG A 434 -29.14 -45.34 -13.29
CA ARG A 434 -28.23 -45.07 -12.18
C ARG A 434 -28.70 -43.85 -11.42
N VAL A 435 -28.85 -43.97 -10.11
CA VAL A 435 -28.83 -42.79 -9.25
C VAL A 435 -27.37 -42.51 -8.95
N SER A 436 -26.89 -41.33 -9.30
CA SER A 436 -25.48 -40.97 -9.18
C SER A 436 -25.07 -40.82 -7.72
N ASP A 437 -24.06 -41.57 -7.29
CA ASP A 437 -23.47 -41.44 -5.95
C ASP A 437 -22.76 -40.08 -5.75
N PHE A 438 -22.47 -39.36 -6.84
CA PHE A 438 -21.75 -38.09 -6.79
C PHE A 438 -22.67 -36.89 -6.52
N ASN A 439 -23.85 -36.86 -7.13
CA ASN A 439 -24.74 -35.70 -7.09
C ASN A 439 -26.24 -36.05 -6.91
N GLY A 440 -26.58 -37.33 -6.77
CA GLY A 440 -27.95 -37.80 -6.54
C GLY A 440 -28.86 -37.77 -7.78
N ASP A 441 -28.33 -37.41 -8.96
CA ASP A 441 -29.12 -37.30 -10.18
C ASP A 441 -29.64 -38.68 -10.65
N HIS A 442 -30.86 -38.71 -11.19
CA HIS A 442 -31.42 -39.87 -11.89
C HIS A 442 -30.86 -39.90 -13.32
N GLU A 443 -29.78 -40.65 -13.52
CA GLU A 443 -29.08 -40.72 -14.79
C GLU A 443 -29.52 -41.92 -15.64
N THR A 444 -29.95 -41.62 -16.86
CA THR A 444 -30.10 -42.61 -17.93
C THR A 444 -28.73 -42.86 -18.55
N VAL A 445 -28.08 -43.96 -18.17
CA VAL A 445 -26.74 -44.28 -18.66
C VAL A 445 -26.83 -44.82 -20.08
N ILE A 446 -26.15 -44.17 -21.02
CA ILE A 446 -26.16 -44.53 -22.43
C ILE A 446 -24.79 -45.03 -22.89
N TRP A 447 -24.79 -45.96 -23.84
CA TRP A 447 -23.56 -46.57 -24.36
C TRP A 447 -23.64 -46.81 -25.87
N ARG A 448 -22.47 -46.95 -26.49
CA ARG A 448 -22.30 -47.06 -27.96
C ARG A 448 -23.00 -45.92 -28.72
N VAL A 449 -22.94 -44.73 -28.13
CA VAL A 449 -23.60 -43.54 -28.63
C VAL A 449 -23.02 -43.14 -29.98
N LYS A 450 -23.91 -42.88 -30.94
CA LYS A 450 -23.60 -42.19 -32.18
C LYS A 450 -24.26 -40.82 -32.11
N PHE A 451 -23.53 -39.81 -32.54
CA PHE A 451 -23.98 -38.43 -32.46
C PHE A 451 -23.84 -37.72 -33.81
N ALA A 452 -24.35 -36.50 -33.90
CA ALA A 452 -24.23 -35.60 -35.03
C ALA A 452 -24.44 -34.15 -34.55
N PRO A 453 -23.96 -33.14 -35.30
CA PRO A 453 -24.41 -31.76 -35.09
C PRO A 453 -25.94 -31.66 -35.26
N THR A 454 -26.53 -30.67 -34.63
CA THR A 454 -27.94 -30.31 -34.85
C THR A 454 -28.13 -29.68 -36.24
N GLN A 455 -29.37 -29.65 -36.73
CA GLN A 455 -29.66 -29.02 -38.03
C GLN A 455 -29.30 -27.53 -38.00
N GLN A 456 -29.61 -26.84 -36.90
CA GLN A 456 -29.27 -25.43 -36.72
C GLN A 456 -27.76 -25.18 -36.89
N GLN A 457 -26.92 -26.03 -36.29
CA GLN A 457 -25.47 -25.89 -36.41
C GLN A 457 -24.96 -26.11 -37.84
N LEU A 458 -25.58 -27.04 -38.59
CA LEU A 458 -25.26 -27.25 -40.00
C LEU A 458 -25.65 -26.02 -40.82
N ASP A 459 -26.86 -25.49 -40.60
CA ASP A 459 -27.36 -24.31 -41.30
C ASP A 459 -26.50 -23.06 -41.01
N ASP A 460 -26.04 -22.91 -39.76
CA ASP A 460 -25.14 -21.83 -39.34
C ASP A 460 -23.78 -21.94 -40.06
N TRP A 461 -23.18 -23.13 -40.11
CA TRP A 461 -21.91 -23.35 -40.82
C TRP A 461 -22.03 -23.12 -42.32
N GLU A 462 -23.12 -23.56 -42.94
CA GLU A 462 -23.39 -23.31 -44.36
C GLU A 462 -23.54 -21.80 -44.64
N SER A 463 -24.20 -21.08 -43.73
CA SER A 463 -24.38 -19.62 -43.83
C SER A 463 -23.07 -18.85 -43.67
N GLU A 464 -22.27 -19.20 -42.66
CA GLU A 464 -20.92 -18.62 -42.46
C GLU A 464 -20.03 -18.86 -43.69
N ARG A 465 -20.07 -20.07 -44.23
CA ARG A 465 -19.29 -20.44 -45.41
C ARG A 465 -19.72 -19.68 -46.66
N ALA A 466 -21.04 -19.52 -46.86
CA ALA A 466 -21.57 -18.71 -47.96
C ALA A 466 -21.13 -17.24 -47.84
N ALA A 467 -21.13 -16.68 -46.63
CA ALA A 467 -20.66 -15.32 -46.37
C ALA A 467 -19.15 -15.17 -46.64
N GLU A 468 -18.33 -16.14 -46.21
CA GLU A 468 -16.88 -16.16 -46.46
C GLU A 468 -16.59 -16.20 -47.97
N LEU A 469 -17.25 -17.09 -48.72
CA LEU A 469 -17.11 -17.19 -50.17
C LEU A 469 -17.54 -15.90 -50.88
N ALA A 470 -18.65 -15.27 -50.45
CA ALA A 470 -19.10 -13.99 -51.00
C ALA A 470 -18.10 -12.86 -50.75
N SER A 471 -17.48 -12.82 -49.57
CA SER A 471 -16.45 -11.83 -49.23
C SER A 471 -15.18 -11.99 -50.07
N LEU A 472 -14.77 -13.23 -50.36
CA LEU A 472 -13.61 -13.54 -51.20
C LEU A 472 -13.84 -13.14 -52.67
N VAL A 473 -15.07 -13.33 -53.18
CA VAL A 473 -15.45 -12.87 -54.52
C VAL A 473 -15.45 -11.33 -54.59
N SER A 474 -16.01 -10.65 -53.58
CA SER A 474 -16.03 -9.19 -53.51
C SER A 474 -14.66 -8.53 -53.31
N SER A 475 -13.65 -9.30 -52.88
CA SER A 475 -12.26 -8.81 -52.70
C SER A 475 -11.38 -8.99 -53.94
N ARG A 476 -11.89 -9.66 -54.98
CA ARG A 476 -11.20 -9.94 -56.25
C ARG A 476 -11.68 -9.07 -57.42
N ASP A 477 -12.79 -8.36 -57.25
CA ASP A 477 -13.23 -7.23 -58.09
C ASP A 477 -12.70 -5.92 -57.51
#